data_AF-A0A6I3LLA0-F1
#
_entry.id   AF-A0A6I3LLA0-F1
#
_cell.length_a   1.000
_cell.length_b   1.000
_cell.length_c   1.000
_cell.angle_alpha   90.00
_cell.angle_beta   90.00
_cell.angle_gamma   90.00
#
_symmetry.space_group_name_H-M   'P 1'
#
loop_
_entity.id
_entity.type
_entity.pdbx_description
1 polymer ?
#
loop_
_entity_poly.entity_id
_entity_poly.type
_entity_poly.pdbx_seq_one_letter_code
_entity_poly.pdbx_strand_id
1 'polypeptide(L)' 'MMDNGGLLKLILPKYLVEHFNIIKVEELATRLDIYFEEKNDYAIQCTDKHLVSKGFNSLKHNPQL' A
#
# COMPACT_ATOMS: atom_id res chain seq x y z
N MET A 1 -26.21 5.59 12.24
CA MET A 1 -26.26 6.26 10.91
C MET A 1 -25.12 5.68 10.10
N MET A 2 -25.38 5.13 8.92
CA MET A 2 -24.29 4.72 8.02
C MET A 2 -23.60 5.99 7.53
N ASP A 3 -22.30 6.04 7.68
CA ASP A 3 -21.47 7.08 7.09
C ASP A 3 -21.53 6.97 5.56
N ASN A 4 -21.52 8.09 4.84
CA ASN A 4 -21.55 8.08 3.37
C ASN A 4 -20.39 7.27 2.76
N GLY A 5 -19.28 7.12 3.50
CA GLY A 5 -18.15 6.26 3.13
C GLY A 5 -18.47 4.76 3.14
N GLY A 6 -19.39 4.32 4.00
CA GLY A 6 -19.84 2.93 4.06
C GLY A 6 -20.66 2.52 2.83
N LEU A 7 -21.52 3.40 2.32
CA LEU A 7 -22.33 3.13 1.12
C LEU A 7 -21.46 3.03 -0.14
N LEU A 8 -20.46 3.91 -0.29
CA LEU A 8 -19.55 3.88 -1.44
C LEU A 8 -18.81 2.54 -1.55
N LYS A 9 -18.40 1.97 -0.40
CA LYS A 9 -17.75 0.65 -0.38
C LYS A 9 -18.65 -0.50 -0.83
N LEU A 10 -19.98 -0.33 -0.83
CA LEU A 10 -20.92 -1.35 -1.30
C LEU A 10 -21.07 -1.39 -2.83
N ILE A 11 -20.88 -0.24 -3.49
CA ILE A 11 -21.05 -0.12 -4.94
C ILE A 11 -19.72 -0.17 -5.70
N LEU A 12 -18.60 0.09 -5.02
CA LEU A 12 -17.27 0.04 -5.62
C LEU A 12 -16.83 -1.41 -5.89
N PRO A 13 -16.05 -1.65 -6.95
CA PRO A 13 -15.37 -2.91 -7.17
C PRO A 13 -14.57 -3.36 -5.94
N LYS A 14 -14.67 -4.65 -5.61
CA LYS A 14 -14.03 -5.26 -4.43
C LYS A 14 -12.53 -4.95 -4.34
N TYR A 15 -11.82 -5.03 -5.48
CA TYR A 15 -10.40 -4.71 -5.59
C TYR A 15 -10.06 -3.30 -5.06
N LEU A 16 -10.86 -2.28 -5.39
CA LEU A 16 -10.60 -0.91 -4.94
C LEU A 16 -10.79 -0.78 -3.43
N VAL A 17 -11.80 -1.44 -2.86
CA VAL A 17 -12.07 -1.43 -1.42
C VAL A 17 -10.96 -2.17 -0.64
N GLU A 18 -10.42 -3.24 -1.21
CA GLU A 18 -9.38 -4.06 -0.58
C GLU A 18 -8.01 -3.37 -0.59
N HIS A 19 -7.61 -2.74 -1.70
CA HIS A 19 -6.24 -2.24 -1.85
C HIS A 19 -6.08 -0.73 -1.69
N PHE A 20 -7.16 0.05 -1.72
CA PHE A 20 -7.09 1.51 -1.71
C PHE A 20 -7.92 2.15 -0.60
N ASN A 21 -7.48 3.31 -0.14
CA ASN A 21 -8.24 4.23 0.70
C ASN A 21 -8.88 5.30 -0.18
N ILE A 22 -10.15 5.64 0.10
CA ILE A 22 -10.79 6.81 -0.51
C ILE A 22 -10.24 8.06 0.18
N ILE A 23 -9.59 8.94 -0.58
CA ILE A 23 -8.98 10.18 -0.04
C ILE A 23 -9.82 11.43 -0.33
N LYS A 24 -10.66 11.38 -1.36
CA LYS A 24 -11.53 12.50 -1.76
C LYS A 24 -12.71 12.00 -2.57
N VAL A 25 -13.85 12.67 -2.41
CA VAL A 25 -15.05 12.47 -3.22
C VAL A 25 -15.53 13.84 -3.67
N GLU A 26 -15.70 14.02 -4.97
CA GLU A 26 -16.24 15.25 -5.56
C GLU A 26 -17.47 14.94 -6.39
N GLU A 27 -18.55 15.68 -6.13
CA GLU A 27 -19.78 15.61 -6.90
C GLU A 27 -19.81 16.79 -7.88
N LEU A 28 -19.90 16.48 -9.17
CA LEU A 28 -19.91 17.44 -10.27
C LEU A 28 -21.14 17.18 -11.14
N ALA A 29 -22.20 17.92 -10.85
CA ALA A 29 -23.51 17.80 -11.51
C ALA A 29 -24.08 16.37 -11.46
N THR A 30 -23.85 15.56 -12.51
CA THR A 30 -24.32 14.17 -12.61
C THR A 30 -23.19 13.14 -12.55
N ARG A 31 -21.97 13.56 -12.21
CA ARG A 31 -20.78 12.71 -12.10
C ARG A 31 -20.26 12.71 -10.67
N LEU A 32 -19.83 11.54 -10.20
CA LEU A 32 -19.15 11.37 -8.92
C LEU A 32 -17.71 10.94 -9.18
N ASP A 33 -16.76 11.81 -8.83
CA ASP A 33 -15.34 11.54 -8.93
C ASP A 33 -14.81 11.06 -7.58
N ILE A 34 -14.22 9.87 -7.55
CA ILE A 34 -13.69 9.24 -6.34
C ILE A 34 -12.20 9.06 -6.52
N TYR A 35 -11.43 9.64 -5.59
CA TYR A 35 -9.97 9.60 -5.60
C TYR A 35 -9.46 8.61 -4.58
N PHE A 36 -8.42 7.87 -4.97
CA PHE A 36 -7.87 6.75 -4.22
C PHE A 36 -6.38 6.93 -3.97
N GLU A 37 -5.93 6.43 -2.83
CA GLU A 37 -4.51 6.21 -2.52
C GLU A 37 -4.31 4.76 -2.10
N GLU A 38 -3.23 4.13 -2.56
CA GLU A 38 -2.93 2.74 -2.23
C GLU A 38 -2.67 2.59 -0.73
N LYS A 39 -3.20 1.52 -0.12
CA LYS A 39 -2.94 1.22 1.28
C LYS A 39 -1.46 0.88 1.44
N ASN A 40 -0.82 1.51 2.42
CA ASN A 40 0.56 1.19 2.77
C ASN A 40 0.63 -0.03 3.70
N ASP A 41 0.24 -1.20 3.20
CA ASP A 41 0.27 -2.48 3.91
C ASP A 41 1.42 -3.40 3.46
N TYR A 42 2.45 -2.80 2.85
CA TYR A 42 3.66 -3.46 2.35
C TYR A 42 4.33 -4.42 3.35
N ALA A 43 4.25 -4.11 4.65
CA ALA A 43 4.80 -4.96 5.71
C ALA A 43 4.16 -6.36 5.75
N ILE A 44 2.92 -6.52 5.28
CA ILE A 44 2.19 -7.80 5.22
C ILE A 44 2.48 -8.53 3.90
N GLN A 45 2.70 -7.80 2.81
CA GLN A 45 2.92 -8.37 1.47
C GLN A 45 4.31 -9.01 1.28
N CYS A 46 5.24 -8.79 2.20
CA CYS A 46 6.62 -9.29 2.13
C CYS A 46 7.09 -9.94 3.43
N THR A 47 6.20 -10.52 4.23
CA THR A 47 6.56 -11.29 5.44
C THR A 47 7.52 -12.45 5.12
N ASP A 48 7.38 -13.07 3.96
CA ASP A 48 8.28 -14.16 3.51
C ASP A 48 9.62 -13.68 2.96
N LYS A 49 9.78 -12.37 2.69
CA LYS A 49 11.01 -11.82 2.14
C LYS A 49 11.91 -11.37 3.28
N HIS A 50 12.72 -12.30 3.78
CA HIS A 50 13.84 -11.94 4.66
C HIS A 50 14.82 -11.05 3.87
N LEU A 51 14.80 -9.74 4.13
CA LEU A 51 15.77 -8.81 3.57
C LEU A 51 17.15 -9.15 4.12
N VAL A 52 17.94 -9.91 3.35
CA VAL A 52 19.33 -10.22 3.70
C VAL A 52 20.22 -9.13 3.12
N SER A 53 20.77 -8.26 3.96
CA SER A 53 21.88 -7.42 3.54
C SER A 53 23.12 -8.31 3.37
N LYS A 54 23.61 -8.43 2.14
CA LYS A 54 24.98 -8.92 1.88
C LYS A 54 25.90 -7.75 2.16
N GLY A 55 26.16 -7.46 3.45
CA GLY A 55 27.08 -6.40 3.83
C GLY A 55 28.37 -6.46 3.01
N PHE A 56 29.02 -5.33 2.79
CA PHE A 56 30.30 -5.31 2.09
C PHE A 56 31.30 -6.15 2.88
N ASN A 57 31.76 -7.27 2.29
CA ASN A 57 32.86 -8.04 2.85
C ASN A 57 34.07 -7.11 2.92
N SER A 58 34.38 -6.61 4.12
CA SER A 58 35.71 -6.12 4.42
C SER A 58 36.63 -7.32 4.27
N LEU A 59 37.30 -7.40 3.13
CA LEU A 59 38.45 -8.28 2.92
C LEU A 59 39.42 -7.96 4.06
N LYS A 60 39.39 -8.78 5.11
CA LYS A 60 40.42 -8.77 6.14
C LYS A 60 41.72 -9.10 5.42
N HIS A 61 42.56 -8.09 5.24
CA HIS A 61 43.96 -8.28 4.91
C HIS A 61 44.53 -9.28 5.90
N ASN A 62 44.91 -10.46 5.42
CA ASN A 62 45.58 -11.48 6.22
C ASN A 62 47.05 -11.03 6.34
N PRO A 63 47.56 -10.66 7.52
CA PRO A 63 48.94 -10.21 7.64
C PRO A 63 49.82 -11.41 7.99
N GLN A 64 50.08 -12.31 7.03
CA GLN A 64 51.17 -13.29 7.15
C GLN A 64 51.70 -13.66 5.76
N LEU A 65 52.76 -12.96 5.34
CA LEU A 65 54.01 -13.50 4.77
C LEU A 65 55.03 -12.36 4.66
#